data_AF-A0A7S0RYX0-F1
#
_entry.id   AF-A0A7S0RYX0-F1
#
_cell.length_a   1.000
_cell.length_b   1.000
_cell.length_c   1.000
_cell.angle_alpha   90.00
_cell.angle_beta   90.00
_cell.angle_gamma   90.00
#
_symmetry.space_group_name_H-M   'P 1'
#
loop_
_entity.id
_entity.type
_entity.pdbx_description
1 polymer ?
#
loop_
_entity_poly.entity_id
_entity_poly.type
_entity_poly.pdbx_seq_one_letter_code
_entity_poly.pdbx_strand_id
1 'polypeptide(L)'
;GDQRRPKPVSAEEANLRRIRQYIITNDGMPEHITHLVDVLREQIPTPVGPKIVETILDCAEEMPLETPTFATVVGLLNVDSHKFVGELVDTALARFQSNLKMADPLDRQKARLMLRFISLLVGVNTLEASSVLAVLSDLVQAATRAAETATEGWQPAADFLMYCVLACLPWAGEALFERDSEGLTSLLTNMEGYLAKRTRGIDPLHHIIDPKVGAQGEDRMEEEEDYEEDFIEELWGRVSVLHEGASWT
;
A
#
# COMPACT_ATOMS: atom_id res chain seq x y z
N GLY A 1 -13.71 38.17 29.85
CA GLY A 1 -12.86 37.02 30.17
C GLY A 1 -13.74 35.80 30.21
N ASP A 2 -13.69 34.97 29.17
CA ASP A 2 -14.33 33.65 29.18
C ASP A 2 -13.34 32.68 28.52
N GLN A 3 -12.30 32.34 29.26
CA GLN A 3 -11.45 31.20 28.94
C GLN A 3 -12.31 29.95 29.17
N ARG A 4 -12.93 29.46 28.09
CA ARG A 4 -13.54 28.13 28.05
C ARG A 4 -12.49 27.14 28.53
N ARG A 5 -12.63 26.66 29.78
CA ARG A 5 -11.85 25.53 30.27
C ARG A 5 -12.13 24.37 29.32
N PRO A 6 -11.10 23.68 28.80
CA PRO A 6 -11.32 22.49 28.00
C PRO A 6 -12.13 21.49 28.84
N LYS A 7 -13.16 20.89 28.23
CA LYS A 7 -13.96 19.85 28.88
C LYS A 7 -13.03 18.72 29.35
N PRO A 8 -13.27 18.12 30.52
CA PRO A 8 -12.46 16.99 30.99
C PRO A 8 -12.53 15.86 29.95
N VAL A 9 -11.37 15.38 29.53
CA VAL A 9 -11.21 14.25 28.61
C VAL A 9 -11.87 13.03 29.25
N SER A 10 -12.71 12.32 28.51
CA SER A 10 -13.38 11.12 29.06
C SER A 10 -12.35 10.04 29.38
N ALA A 11 -12.65 9.16 30.33
CA ALA A 11 -11.75 8.04 30.67
C ALA A 11 -11.45 7.16 29.44
N GLU A 12 -12.43 6.98 28.55
CA GLU A 12 -12.28 6.28 27.27
C GLU A 12 -11.31 6.98 26.32
N GLU A 13 -11.43 8.30 26.15
CA GLU A 13 -10.53 9.07 25.30
C GLU A 13 -9.10 9.08 25.83
N ALA A 14 -8.94 9.17 27.16
CA ALA A 14 -7.63 9.07 27.80
C ALA A 14 -7.01 7.68 27.57
N ASN A 15 -7.81 6.62 27.66
CA ASN A 15 -7.36 5.26 27.41
C ASN A 15 -6.97 5.05 25.94
N LEU A 16 -7.80 5.50 25.00
CA LEU A 16 -7.51 5.40 23.57
C LEU A 16 -6.22 6.16 23.18
N ARG A 17 -5.98 7.33 23.79
CA ARG A 17 -4.72 8.06 23.61
C ARG A 17 -3.51 7.27 24.11
N ARG A 18 -3.64 6.55 25.22
CA ARG A 18 -2.57 5.69 25.75
C ARG A 18 -2.32 4.51 24.81
N ILE A 19 -3.37 3.86 24.31
CA ILE A 19 -3.26 2.77 23.33
C ILE A 19 -2.55 3.26 22.07
N ARG A 20 -3.00 4.39 21.50
CA ARG A 20 -2.35 4.99 20.33
C ARG A 20 -0.88 5.29 20.59
N GLN A 21 -0.55 5.84 21.77
CA GLN A 21 0.84 6.10 22.13
C GLN A 21 1.67 4.80 22.16
N TYR A 22 1.15 3.73 22.75
CA TYR A 22 1.84 2.43 22.77
C TYR A 22 2.07 1.86 21.36
N ILE A 23 1.09 2.01 20.46
CA ILE A 23 1.22 1.59 19.06
C ILE A 23 2.32 2.41 18.37
N ILE A 24 2.33 3.74 18.54
CA ILE A 24 3.30 4.63 17.89
C ILE A 24 4.73 4.44 18.42
N THR A 25 4.90 4.15 19.71
CA THR A 25 6.23 4.00 20.32
C THR A 25 6.77 2.58 20.26
N ASN A 26 6.05 1.66 19.62
CA ASN A 26 6.55 0.31 19.43
C ASN A 26 7.78 0.36 18.51
N ASP A 27 8.87 -0.30 18.91
CA ASP A 27 10.15 -0.32 18.21
C ASP A 27 10.33 -1.57 17.33
N GLY A 28 9.27 -2.37 17.16
CA GLY A 28 9.29 -3.62 16.41
C GLY A 28 9.89 -4.80 17.18
N MET A 29 10.35 -4.62 18.42
CA MET A 29 10.93 -5.72 19.20
C MET A 29 9.84 -6.76 19.55
N PRO A 30 10.14 -8.07 19.42
CA PRO A 30 9.14 -9.12 19.66
C PRO A 30 8.46 -9.05 21.03
N GLU A 31 9.21 -8.69 22.08
CA GLU A 31 8.69 -8.56 23.45
C GLU A 31 7.70 -7.39 23.56
N HIS A 32 8.02 -6.26 22.92
CA HIS A 32 7.17 -5.07 22.93
C HIS A 32 5.91 -5.28 22.08
N ILE A 33 6.01 -5.96 20.93
CA ILE A 33 4.85 -6.36 20.13
C ILE A 33 3.95 -7.29 20.94
N THR A 34 4.50 -8.31 21.60
CA THR A 34 3.72 -9.26 22.42
C THR A 34 2.99 -8.53 23.54
N HIS A 35 3.68 -7.64 24.26
CA HIS A 35 3.07 -6.84 25.31
C HIS A 35 1.94 -5.94 24.77
N LEU A 36 2.14 -5.29 23.63
CA LEU A 36 1.11 -4.49 22.98
C LEU A 36 -0.12 -5.33 22.64
N VAL A 37 0.06 -6.52 22.06
CA VAL A 37 -1.04 -7.43 21.72
C VAL A 37 -1.84 -7.80 22.98
N ASP A 38 -1.17 -8.11 24.10
CA ASP A 38 -1.85 -8.43 25.36
C ASP A 38 -2.68 -7.26 25.88
N VAL A 39 -2.12 -6.04 25.84
CA VAL A 39 -2.87 -4.82 26.16
C VAL A 39 -4.10 -4.68 25.25
N LEU A 40 -3.94 -4.87 23.94
CA LEU A 40 -5.05 -4.76 22.99
C LEU A 40 -6.14 -5.80 23.26
N ARG A 41 -5.78 -7.06 23.55
CA ARG A 41 -6.72 -8.13 23.91
C ARG A 41 -7.61 -7.76 25.10
N GLU A 42 -7.04 -7.13 26.11
CA GLU A 42 -7.81 -6.66 27.28
C GLU A 42 -8.78 -5.53 26.92
N GLN A 43 -8.43 -4.69 25.94
CA GLN A 43 -9.21 -3.51 25.56
C GLN A 43 -10.27 -3.80 24.48
N ILE A 44 -10.07 -4.80 23.63
CA ILE A 44 -11.02 -5.22 22.57
C ILE A 44 -12.46 -5.47 23.10
N PRO A 45 -12.70 -6.18 24.22
CA PRO A 45 -14.06 -6.43 24.72
C PRO A 45 -14.71 -5.20 25.39
N THR A 46 -13.99 -4.09 25.53
CA THR A 46 -14.51 -2.86 26.16
C THR A 46 -15.20 -1.95 25.12
N PRO A 47 -15.93 -0.90 25.54
CA PRO A 47 -16.48 0.10 24.62
C PRO A 47 -15.43 0.85 23.77
N VAL A 48 -14.14 0.75 24.13
CA VAL A 48 -13.03 1.32 23.34
C VAL A 48 -12.68 0.43 22.15
N GLY A 49 -12.99 -0.87 22.19
CA GLY A 49 -12.63 -1.87 21.17
C GLY A 49 -12.86 -1.42 19.72
N PRO A 50 -14.07 -0.98 19.33
CA PRO A 50 -14.33 -0.52 17.96
C PRO A 50 -13.44 0.66 17.53
N LYS A 51 -13.04 1.54 18.46
CA LYS A 51 -12.15 2.68 18.17
C LYS A 51 -10.69 2.23 17.96
N ILE A 52 -10.32 1.04 18.42
CA ILE A 52 -8.98 0.47 18.20
C ILE A 52 -8.81 0.11 16.73
N VAL A 53 -9.87 -0.37 16.05
CA VAL A 53 -9.84 -0.62 14.59
C VAL A 53 -9.39 0.63 13.85
N GLU A 54 -10.11 1.73 14.06
CA GLU A 54 -9.78 3.03 13.45
C GLU A 54 -8.35 3.47 13.81
N THR A 55 -7.94 3.26 15.06
CA THR A 55 -6.60 3.67 15.52
C THR A 55 -5.49 2.91 14.81
N ILE A 56 -5.61 1.59 14.63
CA ILE A 56 -4.60 0.78 13.93
C ILE A 56 -4.53 1.21 12.46
N LEU A 57 -5.69 1.39 11.81
CA LEU A 57 -5.75 1.79 10.39
C LEU A 57 -5.21 3.20 10.17
N ASP A 58 -5.49 4.14 11.07
CA ASP A 58 -4.89 5.49 11.05
C ASP A 58 -3.37 5.41 11.18
N CYS A 59 -2.86 4.59 12.10
CA CYS A 59 -1.41 4.39 12.25
C CYS A 59 -0.78 3.79 10.98
N ALA A 60 -1.44 2.85 10.31
CA ALA A 60 -0.95 2.28 9.06
C ALA A 60 -0.90 3.31 7.90
N GLU A 61 -1.82 4.27 7.87
CA GLU A 61 -1.82 5.37 6.90
C GLU A 61 -0.80 6.48 7.23
N GLU A 62 -0.59 6.76 8.52
CA GLU A 62 0.30 7.84 8.99
C GLU A 62 1.78 7.43 9.10
N MET A 63 2.06 6.15 9.36
CA MET A 63 3.41 5.63 9.60
C MET A 63 3.73 4.45 8.66
N PRO A 64 3.95 4.71 7.36
CA PRO A 64 4.09 3.67 6.34
C PRO A 64 5.37 2.82 6.46
N LEU A 65 6.35 3.24 7.28
CA LEU A 65 7.54 2.45 7.58
C LEU A 65 7.29 1.39 8.66
N GLU A 66 6.30 1.62 9.53
CA GLU A 66 5.91 0.72 10.62
C GLU A 66 4.77 -0.23 10.23
N THR A 67 4.35 -0.21 8.96
CA THR A 67 3.26 -1.08 8.46
C THR A 67 3.49 -2.57 8.76
N PRO A 68 4.71 -3.15 8.65
CA PRO A 68 4.96 -4.54 9.04
C PRO A 68 4.70 -4.82 10.53
N THR A 69 5.01 -3.87 11.41
CA THR A 69 4.75 -3.96 12.85
C THR A 69 3.24 -4.05 13.09
N PHE A 70 2.45 -3.20 12.44
CA PHE A 70 0.98 -3.24 12.56
C PHE A 70 0.39 -4.52 11.97
N ALA A 71 0.89 -4.99 10.83
CA ALA A 71 0.46 -6.26 10.25
C ALA A 71 0.75 -7.43 11.20
N THR A 72 1.92 -7.45 11.84
CA THR A 72 2.30 -8.48 12.83
C THR A 72 1.37 -8.47 14.04
N VAL A 73 1.04 -7.29 14.58
CA VAL A 73 0.06 -7.14 15.66
C VAL A 73 -1.29 -7.72 15.25
N VAL A 74 -1.77 -7.41 14.04
CA VAL A 74 -3.04 -7.95 13.52
C VAL A 74 -2.99 -9.47 13.34
N GLY A 75 -1.88 -10.02 12.84
CA GLY A 75 -1.69 -11.46 12.73
C GLY A 75 -1.75 -12.19 14.07
N LEU A 76 -1.12 -11.61 15.11
CA LEU A 76 -1.17 -12.16 16.47
C LEU A 76 -2.57 -12.07 17.08
N LEU A 77 -3.28 -10.96 16.86
CA LEU A 77 -4.68 -10.81 17.27
C LEU A 77 -5.59 -11.79 16.53
N ASN A 78 -5.26 -12.16 15.28
CA ASN A 78 -6.06 -13.11 14.51
C ASN A 78 -6.02 -14.52 15.10
N VAL A 79 -5.17 -14.84 16.08
CA VAL A 79 -5.14 -16.16 16.73
C VAL A 79 -6.35 -16.40 17.61
N ASP A 80 -6.88 -15.36 18.26
CA ASP A 80 -7.95 -15.48 19.27
C ASP A 80 -9.06 -14.45 19.14
N SER A 81 -8.84 -13.39 18.37
CA SER A 81 -9.74 -12.24 18.22
C SER A 81 -10.27 -12.11 16.79
N HIS A 82 -10.60 -13.24 16.14
CA HIS A 82 -11.01 -13.31 14.72
C HIS A 82 -12.13 -12.32 14.34
N LYS A 83 -13.14 -12.13 15.20
CA LYS A 83 -14.25 -11.21 14.91
C LYS A 83 -13.76 -9.76 14.81
N PHE A 84 -12.87 -9.36 15.70
CA PHE A 84 -12.26 -8.03 15.70
C PHE A 84 -11.38 -7.85 14.45
N VAL A 85 -10.59 -8.86 14.10
CA VAL A 85 -9.73 -8.81 12.90
C VAL A 85 -10.57 -8.78 11.62
N GLY A 86 -11.68 -9.52 11.57
CA GLY A 86 -12.63 -9.44 10.45
C GLY A 86 -13.19 -8.03 10.25
N GLU A 87 -13.64 -7.38 11.33
CA GLU A 87 -14.10 -5.98 11.29
C GLU A 87 -13.00 -5.01 10.86
N LEU A 88 -11.76 -5.26 11.28
CA LEU A 88 -10.61 -4.47 10.87
C LEU A 88 -10.32 -4.61 9.37
N VAL A 89 -10.35 -5.83 8.84
CA VAL A 89 -10.16 -6.11 7.40
C VAL A 89 -11.28 -5.48 6.58
N ASP A 90 -12.53 -5.62 7.00
CA ASP A 90 -13.69 -5.03 6.32
C ASP A 90 -13.57 -3.51 6.26
N THR A 91 -13.18 -2.89 7.38
CA THR A 91 -12.95 -1.43 7.47
C THR A 91 -11.76 -1.00 6.61
N ALA A 92 -10.66 -1.76 6.59
CA ALA A 92 -9.50 -1.50 5.74
C ALA A 92 -9.87 -1.51 4.25
N LEU A 93 -10.64 -2.52 3.82
CA LEU A 93 -11.12 -2.63 2.44
C LEU A 93 -12.08 -1.47 2.09
N ALA A 94 -12.98 -1.10 3.00
CA ALA A 94 -13.89 0.03 2.80
C ALA A 94 -13.12 1.36 2.69
N ARG A 95 -12.10 1.58 3.53
CA ARG A 95 -11.21 2.76 3.43
C ARG A 95 -10.44 2.78 2.12
N PHE A 96 -9.87 1.65 1.70
CA PHE A 96 -9.19 1.52 0.40
C PHE A 96 -10.13 1.93 -0.75
N GLN A 97 -11.32 1.33 -0.81
CA GLN A 97 -12.31 1.62 -1.86
C GLN A 97 -12.81 3.06 -1.84
N SER A 98 -12.98 3.64 -0.65
CA SER A 98 -13.40 5.05 -0.50
C SER A 98 -12.32 5.99 -1.01
N ASN A 99 -11.08 5.79 -0.56
CA ASN A 99 -9.93 6.61 -0.93
C ASN A 99 -9.61 6.51 -2.43
N LEU A 100 -9.81 5.34 -3.04
CA LEU A 100 -9.61 5.13 -4.49
C LEU A 100 -10.56 5.97 -5.35
N LYS A 101 -11.76 6.30 -4.84
CA LYS A 101 -12.76 7.10 -5.55
C LYS A 101 -12.51 8.60 -5.44
N MET A 102 -11.62 9.04 -4.55
CA MET A 102 -11.37 10.45 -4.31
C MET A 102 -10.38 11.03 -5.31
N ALA A 103 -10.59 12.29 -5.68
CA ALA A 103 -9.73 13.02 -6.60
C ALA A 103 -8.49 13.64 -5.90
N ASP A 104 -8.46 13.67 -4.57
CA ASP A 104 -7.38 14.30 -3.82
C ASP A 104 -6.10 13.42 -3.83
N PRO A 105 -4.90 14.00 -4.07
CA PRO A 105 -3.65 13.27 -4.03
C PRO A 105 -3.36 12.58 -2.69
N LEU A 106 -3.76 13.17 -1.56
CA LEU A 106 -3.56 12.59 -0.24
C LEU A 106 -4.41 11.33 -0.04
N ASP A 107 -5.65 11.34 -0.52
CA ASP A 107 -6.52 10.17 -0.47
C ASP A 107 -5.98 9.05 -1.37
N ARG A 108 -5.48 9.38 -2.57
CA ARG A 108 -4.78 8.42 -3.42
C ARG A 108 -3.55 7.80 -2.73
N GLN A 109 -2.78 8.62 -2.01
CA GLN A 109 -1.67 8.10 -1.20
C GLN A 109 -2.18 7.13 -0.13
N LYS A 110 -3.23 7.49 0.62
CA LYS A 110 -3.83 6.61 1.63
C LYS A 110 -4.38 5.32 1.04
N ALA A 111 -5.00 5.34 -0.14
CA ALA A 111 -5.44 4.14 -0.84
C ALA A 111 -4.27 3.18 -1.09
N ARG A 112 -3.14 3.69 -1.59
CA ARG A 112 -1.93 2.89 -1.82
C ARG A 112 -1.35 2.31 -0.53
N LEU A 113 -1.31 3.09 0.54
CA LEU A 113 -0.83 2.62 1.85
C LEU A 113 -1.75 1.54 2.44
N MET A 114 -3.06 1.71 2.30
CA MET A 114 -4.04 0.73 2.75
C MET A 114 -3.93 -0.57 1.95
N LEU A 115 -3.75 -0.50 0.63
CA LEU A 115 -3.53 -1.71 -0.20
C LEU A 115 -2.25 -2.44 0.20
N ARG A 116 -1.16 -1.71 0.49
CA ARG A 116 0.07 -2.29 1.03
C ARG A 116 -0.18 -3.01 2.36
N PHE A 117 -0.89 -2.36 3.28
CA PHE A 117 -1.24 -2.96 4.57
C PHE A 117 -2.07 -4.23 4.40
N ILE A 118 -3.13 -4.20 3.58
CA ILE A 118 -3.95 -5.37 3.25
C ILE A 118 -3.10 -6.50 2.66
N SER A 119 -2.18 -6.18 1.75
CA SER A 119 -1.34 -7.20 1.11
C SER A 119 -0.38 -7.87 2.10
N LEU A 120 0.16 -7.13 3.06
CA LEU A 120 0.99 -7.67 4.15
C LEU A 120 0.23 -8.65 5.06
N LEU A 121 -1.10 -8.55 5.13
CA LEU A 121 -1.93 -9.47 5.92
C LEU A 121 -1.88 -10.92 5.41
N VAL A 122 -1.44 -11.14 4.16
CA VAL A 122 -1.15 -12.49 3.64
C VAL A 122 0.05 -13.09 4.38
N GLY A 123 1.14 -12.33 4.51
CA GLY A 123 2.39 -12.78 5.13
C GLY A 123 2.22 -13.22 6.58
N VAL A 124 1.34 -12.55 7.32
CA VAL A 124 1.03 -12.85 8.73
C VAL A 124 -0.14 -13.84 8.91
N ASN A 125 -0.57 -14.53 7.85
CA ASN A 125 -1.64 -15.55 7.86
C ASN A 125 -3.01 -15.02 8.31
N THR A 126 -3.31 -13.76 8.02
CA THR A 126 -4.63 -13.16 8.28
C THR A 126 -5.53 -13.24 7.06
N LEU A 127 -5.00 -13.07 5.85
CA LEU A 127 -5.74 -13.16 4.59
C LEU A 127 -5.22 -14.29 3.69
N GLU A 128 -6.10 -14.83 2.86
CA GLU A 128 -5.74 -15.79 1.82
C GLU A 128 -5.08 -15.07 0.63
N ALA A 129 -4.01 -15.66 0.09
CA ALA A 129 -3.28 -15.10 -1.05
C ALA A 129 -4.19 -14.91 -2.29
N SER A 130 -5.05 -15.90 -2.58
CA SER A 130 -5.98 -15.86 -3.71
C SER A 130 -6.94 -14.65 -3.65
N SER A 131 -7.41 -14.29 -2.46
CA SER A 131 -8.29 -13.15 -2.25
C SER A 131 -7.58 -11.81 -2.51
N VAL A 132 -6.33 -11.69 -2.07
CA VAL A 132 -5.53 -10.48 -2.32
C VAL A 132 -5.15 -10.40 -3.80
N LEU A 133 -4.74 -11.51 -4.43
CA LEU A 133 -4.45 -11.57 -5.86
C LEU A 133 -5.65 -11.20 -6.72
N ALA A 134 -6.87 -11.59 -6.32
CA ALA A 134 -8.09 -11.19 -7.00
C ALA A 134 -8.26 -9.66 -7.00
N VAL A 135 -8.06 -8.99 -5.85
CA VAL A 135 -8.13 -7.53 -5.76
C VAL A 135 -7.04 -6.87 -6.61
N LEU A 136 -5.80 -7.36 -6.57
CA LEU A 136 -4.71 -6.83 -7.40
C LEU A 136 -5.01 -7.01 -8.89
N SER A 137 -5.53 -8.17 -9.29
CA SER A 137 -5.95 -8.46 -10.66
C SER A 137 -7.07 -7.52 -11.11
N ASP A 138 -8.06 -7.23 -10.26
CA ASP A 138 -9.14 -6.29 -10.59
C ASP A 138 -8.60 -4.88 -10.88
N LEU A 139 -7.57 -4.42 -10.16
CA LEU A 139 -6.91 -3.14 -10.42
C LEU A 139 -6.18 -3.13 -11.76
N VAL A 140 -5.42 -4.19 -12.07
CA VAL A 140 -4.71 -4.34 -13.37
C VAL A 140 -5.71 -4.42 -14.53
N GLN A 141 -6.81 -5.15 -14.35
CA GLN A 141 -7.88 -5.22 -15.35
C GLN A 141 -8.55 -3.86 -15.54
N ALA A 142 -8.80 -3.11 -14.47
CA ALA A 142 -9.36 -1.76 -14.57
C ALA A 142 -8.41 -0.80 -15.32
N ALA A 143 -7.10 -0.86 -15.03
CA ALA A 143 -6.08 -0.11 -15.77
C ALA A 143 -6.06 -0.48 -17.27
N THR A 144 -6.12 -1.77 -17.57
CA THR A 144 -6.13 -2.29 -18.95
C THR A 144 -7.39 -1.85 -19.72
N ARG A 145 -8.56 -1.86 -19.07
CA ARG A 145 -9.81 -1.39 -19.67
C ARG A 145 -9.76 0.12 -19.96
N ALA A 146 -9.16 0.91 -19.07
CA ALA A 146 -8.97 2.35 -19.31
C ALA A 146 -8.05 2.62 -20.51
N ALA A 147 -7.02 1.78 -20.72
CA ALA A 147 -6.16 1.84 -21.90
C ALA A 147 -6.93 1.53 -23.20
N GLU A 148 -7.88 0.60 -23.15
CA GLU A 148 -8.69 0.22 -24.32
C GLU A 148 -9.70 1.30 -24.73
N THR A 149 -10.25 2.05 -23.76
CA THR A 149 -11.18 3.14 -24.07
C THR A 149 -10.46 4.41 -24.53
N ALA A 150 -9.21 4.60 -24.11
CA ALA A 150 -8.32 5.70 -24.50
C ALA A 150 -8.96 7.10 -24.36
N THR A 151 -9.82 7.31 -23.35
CA THR A 151 -10.44 8.61 -23.05
C THR A 151 -9.41 9.62 -22.56
N GLU A 152 -9.58 10.92 -22.77
CA GLU A 152 -8.63 11.93 -22.29
C GLU A 152 -8.27 11.74 -20.80
N GLY A 153 -6.97 11.75 -20.49
CA GLY A 153 -6.47 11.52 -19.12
C GLY A 153 -6.55 10.06 -18.62
N TRP A 154 -6.82 9.09 -19.49
CA TRP A 154 -6.89 7.67 -19.11
C TRP A 154 -5.59 7.15 -18.51
N GLN A 155 -4.45 7.53 -19.08
CA GLN A 155 -3.16 6.93 -18.75
C GLN A 155 -2.69 7.26 -17.33
N PRO A 156 -2.73 8.52 -16.84
CA PRO A 156 -2.41 8.80 -15.44
C PRO A 156 -3.30 8.05 -14.44
N ALA A 157 -4.59 7.86 -14.76
CA ALA A 157 -5.51 7.10 -13.91
C ALA A 157 -5.15 5.60 -13.89
N ALA A 158 -4.85 5.03 -15.05
CA ALA A 158 -4.46 3.63 -15.17
C ALA A 158 -3.06 3.36 -14.57
N ASP A 159 -2.10 4.24 -14.79
CA ASP A 159 -0.75 4.21 -14.21
C ASP A 159 -0.80 4.30 -12.69
N PHE A 160 -1.73 5.07 -12.12
CA PHE A 160 -1.93 5.10 -10.67
C PHE A 160 -2.39 3.74 -10.11
N LEU A 161 -3.32 3.04 -10.79
CA LEU A 161 -3.75 1.70 -10.38
C LEU A 161 -2.59 0.70 -10.46
N MET A 162 -1.80 0.78 -11.53
CA MET A 162 -0.59 -0.03 -11.70
C MET A 162 0.45 0.26 -10.63
N TYR A 163 0.66 1.53 -10.30
CA TYR A 163 1.55 1.95 -9.23
C TYR A 163 1.11 1.39 -7.87
N CYS A 164 -0.19 1.37 -7.58
CA CYS A 164 -0.71 0.75 -6.37
C CYS A 164 -0.32 -0.73 -6.26
N VAL A 165 -0.45 -1.49 -7.36
CA VAL A 165 -0.08 -2.91 -7.41
C VAL A 165 1.44 -3.08 -7.34
N LEU A 166 2.21 -2.37 -8.16
CA LEU A 166 3.68 -2.45 -8.16
C LEU A 166 4.28 -2.10 -6.79
N ALA A 167 3.76 -1.08 -6.12
CA ALA A 167 4.29 -0.61 -4.84
C ALA A 167 3.95 -1.51 -3.63
N CYS A 168 3.04 -2.49 -3.78
CA CYS A 168 2.74 -3.46 -2.73
C CYS A 168 3.54 -4.77 -2.87
N LEU A 169 3.95 -5.13 -4.09
CA LEU A 169 4.66 -6.39 -4.36
C LEU A 169 5.99 -6.55 -3.61
N PRO A 170 6.83 -5.53 -3.38
CA PRO A 170 8.02 -5.68 -2.54
C PRO A 170 7.74 -6.10 -1.09
N TRP A 171 6.51 -5.91 -0.61
CA TRP A 171 6.11 -6.21 0.77
C TRP A 171 5.40 -7.55 0.90
N ALA A 172 4.63 -7.93 -0.12
CA ALA A 172 3.79 -9.13 -0.08
C ALA A 172 4.18 -10.19 -1.12
N GLY A 173 5.10 -9.88 -2.04
CA GLY A 173 5.42 -10.72 -3.20
C GLY A 173 5.95 -12.09 -2.81
N GLU A 174 6.85 -12.17 -1.83
CA GLU A 174 7.32 -13.45 -1.27
C GLU A 174 6.14 -14.27 -0.73
N ALA A 175 5.35 -13.65 0.16
CA ALA A 175 4.19 -14.27 0.77
C ALA A 175 3.11 -14.73 -0.24
N LEU A 176 2.93 -13.98 -1.33
CA LEU A 176 2.03 -14.33 -2.43
C LEU A 176 2.61 -15.45 -3.29
N PHE A 177 3.90 -15.42 -3.60
CA PHE A 177 4.57 -16.43 -4.41
C PHE A 177 4.60 -17.80 -3.74
N GLU A 178 4.94 -17.84 -2.45
CA GLU A 178 4.95 -19.08 -1.66
C GLU A 178 3.59 -19.76 -1.60
N ARG A 179 2.52 -18.95 -1.54
CA ARG A 179 1.14 -19.43 -1.35
C ARG A 179 0.40 -19.69 -2.67
N ASP A 180 0.64 -18.87 -3.68
CA ASP A 180 -0.03 -18.91 -4.98
C ASP A 180 0.86 -18.31 -6.09
N SER A 181 1.91 -19.05 -6.45
CA SER A 181 2.85 -18.65 -7.52
C SER A 181 2.19 -18.53 -8.88
N GLU A 182 1.23 -19.39 -9.23
CA GLU A 182 0.52 -19.35 -10.50
C GLU A 182 -0.34 -18.09 -10.61
N GLY A 183 -1.10 -17.76 -9.56
CA GLY A 183 -1.90 -16.53 -9.51
C GLY A 183 -1.03 -15.27 -9.58
N LEU A 184 0.14 -15.28 -8.93
CA LEU A 184 1.09 -14.17 -9.02
C LEU A 184 1.71 -14.04 -10.41
N THR A 185 2.14 -15.13 -11.03
CA THR A 185 2.65 -15.10 -12.42
C THR A 185 1.57 -14.62 -13.38
N SER A 186 0.31 -15.06 -13.23
CA SER A 186 -0.80 -14.56 -14.04
C SER A 186 -1.04 -13.06 -13.86
N LEU A 187 -0.92 -12.53 -12.63
CA LEU A 187 -1.01 -11.10 -12.36
C LEU A 187 0.09 -10.34 -13.10
N LEU A 188 1.34 -10.81 -13.01
CA LEU A 188 2.49 -10.19 -13.68
C LEU A 188 2.34 -10.20 -15.21
N THR A 189 1.89 -11.30 -15.80
CA THR A 189 1.59 -11.35 -17.25
C THR A 189 0.51 -10.35 -17.66
N ASN A 190 -0.53 -10.16 -16.84
CA ASN A 190 -1.56 -9.15 -17.12
C ASN A 190 -0.99 -7.72 -17.03
N MET A 191 -0.06 -7.48 -16.11
CA MET A 191 0.63 -6.20 -15.96
C MET A 191 1.50 -5.89 -17.18
N GLU A 192 2.25 -6.86 -17.71
CA GLU A 192 2.99 -6.72 -18.98
C GLU A 192 2.05 -6.33 -20.13
N GLY A 193 0.87 -6.96 -20.19
CA GLY A 193 -0.17 -6.64 -21.17
C GLY A 193 -0.62 -5.18 -21.11
N TYR A 194 -0.73 -4.60 -19.92
CA TYR A 194 -0.99 -3.16 -19.76
C TYR A 194 0.20 -2.31 -20.22
N LEU A 195 1.42 -2.64 -19.79
CA LEU A 195 2.64 -1.89 -20.12
C LEU A 195 2.95 -1.87 -21.62
N ALA A 196 2.45 -2.84 -22.38
CA ALA A 196 2.52 -2.86 -23.84
C ALA A 196 1.58 -1.85 -24.52
N LYS A 197 0.52 -1.39 -23.83
CA LYS A 197 -0.51 -0.48 -24.38
C LYS A 197 -0.27 0.99 -24.03
N ARG A 198 0.43 1.28 -22.93
CA ARG A 198 0.69 2.66 -22.48
C ARG A 198 1.72 3.38 -23.34
N THR A 199 1.60 4.70 -23.40
CA THR A 199 2.69 5.56 -23.89
C THR A 199 3.84 5.47 -22.90
N ARG A 200 5.06 5.24 -23.39
CA ARG A 200 6.24 5.02 -22.55
C ARG A 200 7.17 6.22 -22.56
N GLY A 201 8.11 6.21 -21.62
CA GLY A 201 9.11 7.25 -21.45
C GLY A 201 8.64 8.42 -20.61
N ILE A 202 9.61 9.19 -20.13
CA ILE A 202 9.36 10.35 -19.27
C ILE A 202 8.57 11.42 -20.03
N ASP A 203 7.47 11.89 -19.43
CA ASP A 203 6.81 13.10 -19.91
C ASP A 203 7.81 14.26 -19.82
N PRO A 204 8.10 14.97 -20.92
CA PRO A 204 9.11 16.03 -20.94
C PRO A 204 8.92 17.10 -19.84
N LEU A 205 7.70 17.29 -19.34
CA LEU A 205 7.38 18.20 -18.24
C LEU A 205 7.87 17.71 -16.86
N HIS A 206 8.27 16.45 -16.73
CA HIS A 206 8.78 15.84 -15.49
C HIS A 206 10.31 15.86 -15.38
N HIS A 207 11.05 16.31 -16.41
CA HIS A 207 12.48 16.52 -16.28
C HIS A 207 12.76 17.66 -15.29
N ILE A 208 13.36 17.32 -14.15
CA ILE A 208 13.80 18.29 -13.13
C ILE A 208 15.00 19.10 -13.65
N ILE A 209 15.85 18.46 -14.46
CA ILE A 209 17.02 19.04 -15.11
C ILE A 209 16.91 18.72 -16.59
N ASP A 210 16.96 19.73 -17.44
CA ASP A 210 17.01 19.52 -18.88
C ASP A 210 18.35 18.84 -19.23
N PRO A 211 18.33 17.57 -19.70
CA PRO A 211 19.55 16.82 -20.00
C PRO A 211 20.39 17.53 -21.08
N LYS A 212 19.79 18.41 -21.88
CA LYS A 212 20.45 19.13 -22.99
C LYS A 212 21.22 20.37 -22.53
N VAL A 213 21.08 20.82 -21.28
CA VAL A 213 21.75 22.04 -20.77
C VAL A 213 23.26 21.84 -20.56
N GLY A 214 23.75 20.60 -20.45
CA GLY A 214 25.18 20.28 -20.33
C GLY A 214 25.90 19.90 -21.63
N ALA A 215 25.16 19.63 -22.70
CA ALA A 215 25.68 19.04 -23.95
C ALA A 215 26.04 20.08 -25.02
N GLN A 216 26.60 21.23 -24.62
CA GLN A 216 27.14 22.21 -25.57
C GLN A 216 28.57 21.83 -25.98
N GLY A 217 28.70 20.81 -26.82
CA GLY A 217 29.97 20.38 -27.44
C GLY A 217 29.71 19.68 -28.77
N GLU A 218 30.65 19.81 -29.72
CA GLU A 218 30.53 19.42 -31.15
C GLU A 218 30.41 17.90 -31.43
N ASP A 219 30.19 17.07 -30.41
CA ASP A 219 30.08 15.60 -30.54
C ASP A 219 28.61 15.14 -30.71
N ARG A 220 27.83 15.80 -31.58
CA ARG A 220 26.54 15.25 -32.05
C ARG A 220 26.80 14.18 -33.11
N MET A 221 27.18 12.98 -32.66
CA MET A 221 26.85 11.78 -33.41
C MET A 221 25.32 11.58 -33.33
N GLU A 222 24.76 11.08 -34.42
CA GLU A 222 23.32 10.94 -34.73
C GLU A 222 22.45 10.67 -33.50
N GLU A 223 21.41 11.49 -33.33
CA GLU A 223 20.45 11.50 -32.23
C GLU A 223 19.78 10.12 -32.07
N GLU A 224 20.36 9.22 -31.27
CA GLU A 224 19.55 8.27 -30.51
C GLU A 224 18.62 9.14 -29.66
N GLU A 225 17.31 9.01 -29.86
CA GLU A 225 16.35 9.52 -28.89
C GLU A 225 16.74 8.87 -27.56
N ASP A 226 17.32 9.66 -26.64
CA ASP A 226 17.65 9.23 -25.27
C ASP A 226 16.34 8.79 -24.60
N TYR A 227 15.98 7.54 -24.81
CA TYR A 227 14.82 6.92 -24.22
C TYR A 227 15.13 6.72 -22.74
N GLU A 228 14.50 7.53 -21.91
CA GLU A 228 14.58 7.41 -20.46
C GLU A 228 13.30 6.72 -19.96
N GLU A 229 13.48 5.60 -19.25
CA GLU A 229 12.38 4.88 -18.62
C GLU A 229 11.67 5.77 -17.61
N ASP A 230 10.34 5.74 -17.61
CA ASP A 230 9.59 6.42 -16.55
C ASP A 230 9.52 5.59 -15.25
N PHE A 231 8.94 6.18 -14.21
CA PHE A 231 8.87 5.55 -12.89
C PHE A 231 8.07 4.24 -12.87
N ILE A 232 7.09 4.04 -13.76
CA ILE A 232 6.31 2.78 -13.82
C ILE A 232 7.18 1.69 -14.44
N GLU A 233 7.91 2.02 -15.50
CA GLU A 233 8.85 1.11 -16.16
C GLU A 233 9.99 0.70 -15.23
N GLU A 234 10.57 1.67 -14.51
CA GLU A 234 11.60 1.41 -13.51
C GLU A 234 11.08 0.48 -12.40
N LEU A 235 9.89 0.75 -11.85
CA LEU A 235 9.28 -0.09 -10.82
C LEU A 235 8.95 -1.49 -11.34
N TRP A 236 8.45 -1.59 -12.57
CA TRP A 236 8.21 -2.87 -13.22
C TRP A 236 9.52 -3.66 -13.34
N GLY A 237 10.59 -3.06 -13.86
CA GLY A 237 11.90 -3.71 -13.98
C GLY A 237 12.42 -4.23 -12.64
N ARG A 238 12.28 -3.45 -11.56
CA ARG A 238 12.65 -3.87 -10.20
C ARG A 238 11.81 -5.06 -9.71
N VAL A 239 10.50 -5.06 -9.96
CA VAL A 239 9.61 -6.18 -9.59
C VAL A 239 9.92 -7.43 -10.41
N SER A 240 10.21 -7.29 -11.71
CA SER A 240 10.62 -8.40 -12.56
C SER A 240 11.89 -9.07 -12.06
N VAL A 241 12.90 -8.29 -11.64
CA VAL A 241 14.14 -8.84 -11.04
C VAL A 241 13.83 -9.65 -9.78
N LEU A 242 12.95 -9.15 -8.90
CA LEU A 242 12.53 -9.89 -7.69
C LEU A 242 11.83 -11.21 -8.05
N HIS A 243 11.03 -11.22 -9.11
CA HIS A 243 10.32 -12.42 -9.56
C HIS A 243 11.25 -13.44 -10.22
N GLU A 244 12.15 -13.01 -11.10
CA GLU A 244 13.12 -13.86 -11.81
C GLU A 244 14.08 -14.56 -10.86
N GLY A 245 14.49 -13.88 -9.79
CA GLY A 245 15.31 -14.47 -8.73
C GLY A 245 14.61 -15.60 -7.97
N ALA A 246 13.29 -15.72 -8.10
CA ALA A 246 12.40 -16.61 -7.32
C ALA A 246 12.61 -16.52 -5.80
N SER A 247 13.39 -15.53 -5.34
CA SER A 247 13.79 -15.32 -3.96
C SER A 247 12.94 -14.27 -3.30
N TRP A 248 12.32 -13.35 -4.08
CA TRP A 248 11.58 -12.17 -3.59
C TRP A 248 12.30 -11.42 -2.45
N THR A 249 13.63 -11.53 -2.42
CA THR A 249 14.58 -11.07 -1.41
C THR A 249 15.84 -10.54 -2.07
#